data_AF-A0A9D8JFI7-F1
#
_entry.id   AF-A0A9D8JFI7-F1
#
_cell.length_a   1.000
_cell.length_b   1.000
_cell.length_c   1.000
_cell.angle_alpha   90.00
_cell.angle_beta   90.00
_cell.angle_gamma   90.00
#
_symmetry.space_group_name_H-M   'P 1'
#
loop_
_entity.id
_entity.type
_entity.pdbx_description
1 polymer ?
#
loop_
_entity_poly.entity_id
_entity_poly.type
_entity_poly.pdbx_seq_one_letter_code
_entity_poly.pdbx_strand_id
1 'polypeptide(L)'
;MEPITKKDLTDALEEFHKKTIEPRFDRIESYILNRIEPRFDKIEKKLEEHDRKFDDLLDHFDQIYHRLDRLETEYHTITISLQRIEERLDRVEAQLGGMKVKQDKEIVLREHLEKEIVDLKQRVFVLQGRIEELEKHLKAVS
;
A
#
# COMPACT_ATOMS: atom_id res chain seq x y z
N MET A 1 62.25 -82.89 -0.01
CA MET A 1 61.08 -82.02 0.19
C MET A 1 59.88 -82.80 -0.28
N GLU A 2 58.87 -82.99 0.55
CA GLU A 2 57.62 -83.63 0.11
C GLU A 2 56.94 -82.73 -0.94
N PRO A 3 56.36 -83.30 -2.02
CA PRO A 3 55.68 -82.51 -3.03
C PRO A 3 54.38 -81.93 -2.48
N ILE A 4 54.14 -80.65 -2.73
CA ILE A 4 52.87 -79.99 -2.38
C ILE A 4 51.73 -80.71 -3.09
N THR A 5 50.75 -81.18 -2.32
CA THR A 5 49.57 -81.87 -2.84
C THR A 5 48.45 -80.87 -3.14
N LYS A 6 47.48 -81.30 -3.96
CA LYS A 6 46.25 -80.52 -4.20
C LYS A 6 45.50 -80.21 -2.91
N LYS A 7 45.57 -81.11 -1.92
CA LYS A 7 44.94 -80.93 -0.61
C LYS A 7 45.57 -79.77 0.15
N ASP A 8 46.91 -79.71 0.19
CA ASP A 8 47.63 -78.63 0.86
C ASP A 8 47.28 -77.24 0.29
N LEU A 9 47.12 -77.15 -1.04
CA LEU A 9 46.66 -75.92 -1.70
C LEU A 9 45.20 -75.58 -1.37
N THR A 10 44.33 -76.58 -1.24
CA THR A 10 42.91 -76.37 -0.93
C THR A 10 42.74 -75.92 0.52
N ASP A 11 43.45 -76.56 1.46
CA ASP A 11 43.44 -76.21 2.87
C ASP A 11 43.99 -74.79 3.09
N ALA A 12 45.07 -74.42 2.39
CA ALA A 12 45.64 -73.06 2.44
C ALA A 12 44.68 -71.99 1.86
N LEU A 13 43.95 -72.31 0.78
CA LEU A 13 42.95 -71.40 0.21
C LEU A 13 41.73 -71.24 1.13
N GLU A 14 41.25 -72.32 1.73
CA GLU A 14 40.17 -72.27 2.73
C GLU A 14 40.58 -71.47 3.96
N GLU A 15 41.80 -71.67 4.44
CA GLU A 15 42.35 -70.92 5.57
C GLU A 15 42.48 -69.43 5.22
N PHE A 16 43.00 -69.09 4.04
CA PHE A 16 43.08 -67.71 3.58
C PHE A 16 41.69 -67.08 3.47
N HIS A 17 40.72 -67.80 2.91
CA HIS A 17 39.33 -67.33 2.81
C HIS A 17 38.73 -67.04 4.19
N LYS A 18 38.77 -68.02 5.11
CA LYS A 18 38.20 -67.91 6.46
C LYS A 18 38.91 -66.88 7.34
N LYS A 19 40.24 -66.78 7.26
CA LYS A 19 41.00 -65.88 8.14
C LYS A 19 41.18 -64.47 7.60
N THR A 20 41.11 -64.29 6.27
CA THR A 20 41.42 -63.00 5.63
C THR A 20 40.23 -62.39 4.92
N ILE A 21 39.45 -63.18 4.19
CA ILE A 21 38.36 -62.66 3.35
C ILE A 21 37.08 -62.47 4.17
N GLU A 22 36.59 -63.50 4.87
CA GLU A 22 35.36 -63.43 5.67
C GLU A 22 35.39 -62.25 6.67
N PRO A 23 36.43 -62.07 7.51
CA PRO A 23 36.42 -60.99 8.51
C PRO A 23 36.47 -59.59 7.89
N ARG A 24 36.99 -59.47 6.65
CA ARG A 24 36.97 -58.19 5.92
C ARG A 24 35.58 -57.87 5.41
N PHE A 25 34.85 -58.86 4.90
CA PHE A 25 33.45 -58.68 4.51
C PHE A 25 32.58 -58.35 5.71
N ASP A 26 32.71 -59.08 6.82
CA ASP A 26 31.99 -58.79 8.07
C ASP A 26 32.25 -57.35 8.55
N ARG A 27 33.50 -56.88 8.45
CA ARG A 27 33.86 -55.50 8.82
C ARG A 27 33.25 -54.47 7.87
N ILE A 28 33.19 -54.76 6.56
CA ILE A 28 32.56 -53.88 5.58
C ILE A 28 31.05 -53.83 5.82
N GLU A 29 30.39 -54.96 5.97
CA GLU A 29 28.96 -55.06 6.26
C GLU A 29 28.62 -54.33 7.56
N SER A 30 29.38 -54.59 8.63
CA SER A 30 29.22 -53.87 9.89
C SER A 30 29.43 -52.36 9.74
N TYR A 31 30.38 -51.91 8.93
CA TYR A 31 30.59 -50.48 8.68
C TYR A 31 29.41 -49.87 7.92
N ILE A 32 28.89 -50.55 6.90
CA ILE A 32 27.73 -50.08 6.13
C ILE A 32 26.51 -49.96 7.04
N LEU A 33 26.13 -51.06 7.71
CA LEU A 33 24.93 -51.14 8.54
C LEU A 33 24.99 -50.18 9.74
N ASN A 34 26.15 -50.06 10.40
CA ASN A 34 26.23 -49.31 11.65
C ASN A 34 26.72 -47.86 11.48
N ARG A 35 27.32 -47.49 10.34
CA ARG A 35 27.85 -46.13 10.12
C ARG A 35 27.24 -45.43 8.92
N ILE A 36 26.98 -46.14 7.81
CA ILE A 36 26.50 -45.51 6.58
C ILE A 36 24.98 -45.38 6.62
N GLU A 37 24.24 -46.46 6.82
CA GLU A 37 22.76 -46.45 6.80
C GLU A 37 22.18 -45.41 7.78
N PRO A 38 22.60 -45.33 9.06
CA PRO A 38 22.03 -44.35 9.99
C PRO A 38 22.33 -42.89 9.61
N ARG A 39 23.41 -42.66 8.84
CA ARG A 39 23.73 -41.33 8.31
C ARG A 39 22.81 -40.96 7.16
N PHE A 40 22.47 -41.92 6.30
CA PHE A 40 21.51 -41.71 5.22
C PHE A 40 20.10 -41.45 5.78
N ASP A 41 19.64 -42.23 6.76
CA ASP A 41 18.36 -41.99 7.44
C ASP A 41 18.29 -40.58 8.05
N LYS A 42 19.40 -40.12 8.64
CA LYS A 42 19.50 -38.76 9.20
C LYS A 42 19.49 -37.68 8.12
N ILE A 43 20.07 -37.96 6.95
CA ILE A 43 20.03 -37.04 5.81
C ILE A 43 18.61 -36.95 5.26
N GLU A 44 17.94 -38.09 5.06
CA GLU A 44 16.56 -38.14 4.58
C GLU A 44 15.61 -37.36 5.49
N LYS A 45 15.67 -37.59 6.80
CA LYS A 45 14.88 -36.82 7.78
C LYS A 45 15.14 -35.31 7.72
N LYS A 46 16.40 -34.91 7.53
CA LYS A 46 16.75 -33.48 7.38
C LYS A 46 16.21 -32.89 6.08
N LEU A 47 16.19 -33.66 5.00
CA LEU A 47 15.62 -33.23 3.73
C LEU A 47 14.11 -33.04 3.87
N GLU A 48 13.40 -33.98 4.51
CA GLU A 48 11.97 -33.81 4.82
C GLU A 48 11.70 -32.57 5.69
N GLU A 49 12.55 -32.30 6.70
CA GLU A 49 12.46 -31.09 7.51
C GLU A 49 12.69 -29.82 6.68
N HIS A 50 13.58 -29.87 5.69
CA HIS A 50 13.83 -28.74 4.79
C HIS A 50 12.67 -28.53 3.83
N ASP A 51 12.10 -29.59 3.26
CA ASP A 51 10.95 -29.52 2.36
C ASP A 51 9.77 -28.83 3.05
N ARG A 52 9.44 -29.25 4.29
CA ARG A 52 8.38 -28.59 5.08
C ARG A 52 8.66 -27.10 5.33
N LYS A 53 9.91 -26.73 5.60
CA LYS A 53 10.29 -25.32 5.78
C LYS A 53 10.17 -24.52 4.49
N PHE A 54 10.45 -25.13 3.34
CA PHE A 54 10.29 -24.47 2.05
C PHE A 54 8.81 -24.27 1.72
N ASP A 55 7.96 -25.26 2.00
CA ASP A 55 6.51 -25.11 1.86
C ASP A 55 5.98 -23.97 2.75
N ASP A 56 6.37 -23.94 4.03
CA ASP A 56 5.99 -22.85 4.96
C ASP A 56 6.45 -21.47 4.44
N LEU A 57 7.65 -21.39 3.84
CA LEU A 57 8.18 -20.15 3.27
C LEU A 57 7.38 -19.72 2.03
N LEU A 58 7.02 -20.66 1.14
CA LEU A 58 6.20 -20.37 -0.03
C LEU A 58 4.83 -19.84 0.38
N ASP A 59 4.18 -20.45 1.37
CA ASP A 59 2.91 -19.98 1.92
C ASP A 59 3.03 -18.55 2.50
N HIS A 60 4.15 -18.24 3.16
CA HIS A 60 4.40 -16.88 3.66
C HIS A 60 4.59 -15.88 2.51
N PHE A 61 5.26 -16.26 1.44
CA PHE A 61 5.41 -15.40 0.27
C PHE A 61 4.07 -15.14 -0.41
N ASP A 62 3.21 -16.14 -0.57
CA ASP A 62 1.86 -15.97 -1.13
C ASP A 62 1.03 -14.99 -0.31
N GLN A 63 1.09 -15.08 1.03
CA GLN A 63 0.43 -14.11 1.91
C GLN A 63 0.99 -12.69 1.74
N ILE A 64 2.30 -12.54 1.54
CA ILE A 64 2.93 -11.24 1.27
C ILE A 64 2.44 -10.68 -0.07
N TYR A 65 2.40 -11.49 -1.13
CA TYR A 65 1.90 -11.06 -2.45
C TYR A 65 0.45 -10.58 -2.36
N HIS A 66 -0.44 -11.33 -1.72
CA HIS A 66 -1.83 -10.89 -1.52
C HIS A 66 -1.96 -9.61 -0.69
N ARG A 67 -1.05 -9.35 0.26
CA ARG A 67 -1.02 -8.07 0.99
C ARG A 67 -0.56 -6.93 0.08
N LEU A 68 0.42 -7.16 -0.79
CA LEU A 68 0.91 -6.17 -1.74
C LEU A 68 -0.18 -5.81 -2.77
N ASP A 69 -0.91 -6.79 -3.31
CA ASP A 69 -2.01 -6.55 -4.26
C ASP A 69 -3.13 -5.68 -3.64
N ARG A 70 -3.45 -5.93 -2.36
CA ARG A 70 -4.42 -5.11 -1.63
C ARG A 70 -3.92 -3.68 -1.42
N LEU A 71 -2.66 -3.52 -1.02
CA LEU A 71 -2.05 -2.19 -0.86
C LEU A 71 -2.00 -1.42 -2.19
N GLU A 72 -1.72 -2.09 -3.30
CA GLU A 72 -1.76 -1.49 -4.63
C GLU A 72 -3.18 -1.00 -4.96
N THR A 73 -4.21 -1.81 -4.69
CA THR A 73 -5.61 -1.43 -4.91
C THR A 73 -6.03 -0.23 -4.05
N GLU A 74 -5.65 -0.22 -2.77
CA GLU A 74 -5.90 0.91 -1.87
C GLU A 74 -5.18 2.18 -2.34
N TYR A 75 -3.93 2.07 -2.79
CA TYR A 75 -3.16 3.18 -3.34
C TYR A 75 -3.84 3.82 -4.56
N HIS A 76 -4.34 3.01 -5.50
CA HIS A 76 -5.08 3.51 -6.66
C HIS A 76 -6.37 4.22 -6.25
N THR A 77 -7.07 3.67 -5.25
CA THR A 77 -8.31 4.26 -4.71
C THR A 77 -8.06 5.63 -4.06
N ILE A 78 -6.97 5.75 -3.29
CA ILE A 78 -6.54 7.01 -2.67
C ILE A 78 -6.19 8.04 -3.75
N THR A 79 -5.42 7.64 -4.76
CA THR A 79 -5.02 8.52 -5.88
C THR A 79 -6.23 9.10 -6.60
N ILE A 80 -7.21 8.26 -6.96
CA ILE A 80 -8.46 8.72 -7.61
C ILE A 80 -9.25 9.66 -6.69
N SER A 81 -9.28 9.37 -5.38
CA SER A 81 -9.99 10.19 -4.41
C SER A 81 -9.35 11.57 -4.25
N LEU A 82 -8.01 11.65 -4.25
CA LEU A 82 -7.28 12.91 -4.21
C LEU A 82 -7.54 13.75 -5.45
N GLN A 83 -7.50 13.15 -6.65
CA GLN A 83 -7.83 13.86 -7.89
C GLN A 83 -9.24 14.47 -7.84
N ARG A 84 -10.23 13.73 -7.33
CA ARG A 84 -11.60 14.25 -7.16
C ARG A 84 -11.68 15.40 -6.15
N ILE A 85 -10.84 15.38 -5.11
CA ILE A 85 -10.77 16.46 -4.12
C ILE A 85 -10.17 17.71 -4.76
N GLU A 86 -9.09 17.57 -5.52
CA GLU A 86 -8.47 18.67 -6.28
C GLU A 86 -9.47 19.33 -7.22
N GLU A 87 -10.17 18.55 -8.06
CA GLU A 87 -11.21 19.08 -8.97
C GLU A 87 -12.38 19.76 -8.23
N ARG A 88 -12.68 19.35 -6.99
CA ARG A 88 -13.70 20.01 -6.17
C ARG A 88 -13.18 21.31 -5.58
N LEU A 89 -11.92 21.36 -5.17
CA LEU A 89 -11.27 22.58 -4.68
C LEU A 89 -11.22 23.64 -5.78
N ASP A 90 -10.79 23.27 -6.99
CA ASP A 90 -10.77 24.20 -8.14
C ASP A 90 -12.14 24.83 -8.40
N ARG A 91 -13.21 24.02 -8.31
CA ARG A 91 -14.60 24.51 -8.46
C ARG A 91 -15.00 25.45 -7.34
N VAL A 92 -14.63 25.15 -6.09
CA VAL A 92 -14.91 26.02 -4.95
C VAL A 92 -14.16 27.34 -5.08
N GLU A 93 -12.88 27.31 -5.46
CA GLU A 93 -12.08 28.52 -5.71
C GLU A 93 -12.68 29.39 -6.80
N ALA A 94 -13.10 28.79 -7.93
CA ALA A 94 -13.78 29.50 -9.00
C ALA A 94 -15.11 30.13 -8.55
N GLN A 95 -15.90 29.41 -7.75
CA GLN A 95 -17.15 29.94 -7.19
C GLN A 95 -16.90 31.10 -6.24
N LEU A 96 -15.93 30.99 -5.34
CA LEU A 96 -15.54 32.06 -4.42
C LEU A 96 -15.02 33.29 -5.16
N GLY A 97 -14.22 33.09 -6.22
CA GLY A 97 -13.78 34.16 -7.12
C GLY A 97 -14.96 34.88 -7.77
N GLY A 98 -15.95 34.13 -8.27
CA GLY A 98 -17.17 34.69 -8.84
C GLY A 98 -18.02 35.46 -7.81
N MET A 99 -18.12 34.96 -6.57
CA MET A 99 -18.81 35.65 -5.48
C MET A 99 -18.13 36.97 -5.12
N LYS A 100 -16.79 36.99 -5.06
CA LYS A 100 -16.02 38.20 -4.77
C LYS A 100 -16.29 39.29 -5.82
N VAL A 101 -16.27 38.94 -7.11
CA VAL A 101 -16.60 39.90 -8.19
C VAL A 101 -18.03 40.42 -8.08
N LYS A 102 -19.00 39.57 -7.73
CA LYS A 102 -20.39 40.02 -7.51
C LYS A 102 -20.49 40.95 -6.31
N GLN A 103 -19.80 40.65 -5.22
CA GLN A 103 -19.76 41.48 -4.02
C GLN A 103 -19.14 42.85 -4.31
N ASP A 104 -18.05 42.92 -5.06
CA ASP A 104 -17.42 44.17 -5.48
C ASP A 104 -18.40 45.05 -6.30
N LYS A 105 -19.16 44.44 -7.21
CA LYS A 105 -20.21 45.14 -7.98
C LYS A 105 -21.33 45.67 -7.10
N GLU A 106 -21.78 44.88 -6.13
CA GLU A 106 -22.85 45.27 -5.20
C GLU A 106 -22.41 46.45 -4.32
N ILE A 107 -21.15 46.46 -3.86
CA ILE A 107 -20.58 47.58 -3.10
C ILE A 107 -20.64 48.87 -3.94
N VAL A 108 -20.19 48.83 -5.19
CA VAL A 108 -20.22 49.99 -6.09
C VAL A 108 -21.66 50.48 -6.36
N LEU A 109 -22.59 49.55 -6.61
CA LEU A 109 -23.99 49.89 -6.83
C LEU A 109 -24.59 50.56 -5.59
N ARG A 110 -24.30 50.02 -4.41
CA ARG A 110 -24.77 50.57 -3.14
C ARG A 110 -24.22 51.98 -2.90
N GLU A 111 -22.93 52.22 -3.14
CA GLU A 111 -22.35 53.56 -3.05
C GLU A 111 -23.02 54.57 -3.99
N HIS A 112 -23.39 54.14 -5.20
CA HIS A 112 -24.11 54.98 -6.15
C HIS A 112 -25.53 55.31 -5.66
N LEU A 113 -26.28 54.31 -5.22
CA LEU A 113 -27.62 54.48 -4.66
C LEU A 113 -27.62 55.37 -3.42
N GLU A 114 -26.62 55.23 -2.54
CA GLU A 114 -26.47 56.10 -1.37
C GLU A 114 -26.31 57.57 -1.75
N LYS A 115 -25.56 57.88 -2.83
CA LYS A 115 -25.44 59.25 -3.37
C LYS A 115 -26.75 59.76 -3.95
N GLU A 116 -27.46 58.95 -4.74
CA GLU A 116 -28.75 59.33 -5.30
C GLU A 116 -29.80 59.60 -4.21
N ILE A 117 -29.81 58.79 -3.14
CA ILE A 117 -30.69 59.01 -1.98
C ILE A 117 -30.38 60.35 -1.31
N VAL A 118 -29.10 60.70 -1.15
CA VAL A 118 -28.71 62.00 -0.56
C VAL A 118 -29.18 63.16 -1.44
N ASP A 119 -29.00 63.07 -2.76
CA ASP A 119 -29.46 64.10 -3.71
C ASP A 119 -31.00 64.24 -3.69
N LEU A 120 -31.74 63.12 -3.72
CA LEU A 120 -33.19 63.13 -3.62
C LEU A 120 -33.68 63.74 -2.30
N LYS A 121 -33.05 63.41 -1.17
CA LYS A 121 -33.36 64.03 0.13
C LYS A 121 -33.18 65.55 0.08
N GLN A 122 -32.11 66.03 -0.56
CA GLN A 122 -31.87 67.47 -0.71
C GLN A 122 -32.93 68.14 -1.59
N ARG A 123 -33.30 67.52 -2.71
CA ARG A 123 -34.36 68.03 -3.60
C ARG A 123 -35.71 68.09 -2.92
N VAL A 124 -36.07 67.06 -2.15
CA VAL A 124 -37.30 67.03 -1.35
C VAL A 124 -37.30 68.16 -0.32
N PHE A 125 -36.20 68.38 0.38
CA PHE A 125 -36.07 69.49 1.34
C PHE A 125 -36.29 70.86 0.68
N VAL A 126 -35.70 71.10 -0.49
CA VAL A 126 -35.90 72.35 -1.25
C VAL A 126 -37.36 72.51 -1.69
N LEU A 127 -37.99 71.44 -2.18
CA LEU A 127 -39.41 71.48 -2.58
C LEU A 127 -40.35 71.75 -1.40
N GLN A 128 -40.07 71.15 -0.23
CA GLN A 128 -40.82 71.42 1.00
C GLN A 128 -40.76 72.90 1.36
N GLY A 129 -39.56 73.51 1.35
CA GLY A 129 -39.41 74.95 1.62
C GLY A 129 -40.19 75.84 0.63
N ARG A 130 -40.20 75.48 -0.67
CA ARG A 130 -40.98 76.21 -1.69
C ARG A 130 -42.49 76.07 -1.49
N ILE A 131 -42.97 74.91 -1.06
CA ILE A 131 -44.39 74.68 -0.76
C ILE A 131 -44.80 75.55 0.43
N GLU A 132 -44.00 75.58 1.50
CA GLU A 132 -44.28 76.43 2.67
C GLU A 132 -44.35 77.93 2.31
N GLU A 133 -43.49 78.39 1.41
CA GLU A 133 -43.52 79.77 0.90
C GLU A 133 -44.78 80.07 0.09
N LEU A 134 -45.16 79.17 -0.83
CA LEU A 134 -46.40 79.29 -1.59
C LEU A 134 -47.65 79.27 -0.69
N GLU A 135 -47.68 78.41 0.33
CA GLU A 135 -48.77 78.35 1.31
C GLU A 135 -48.91 79.66 2.08
N LYS A 136 -47.80 80.31 2.45
CA LYS A 136 -47.81 81.63 3.10
C LYS A 136 -48.32 82.72 2.15
N HIS A 137 -47.87 82.71 0.89
CA HIS A 137 -48.32 83.68 -0.11
C HIS A 137 -49.82 83.55 -0.40
N LEU A 138 -50.33 82.32 -0.54
CA LEU A 138 -51.76 82.07 -0.76
C LEU A 138 -52.61 82.60 0.40
N LYS A 139 -52.16 82.39 1.65
CA LYS A 139 -52.83 82.93 2.85
C LYS A 139 -52.82 84.45 2.93
N ALA A 140 -51.83 85.11 2.33
CA ALA A 140 -51.70 86.56 2.34
C ALA A 140 -52.56 87.26 1.26
N VAL A 141 -52.92 86.54 0.20
CA VAL A 141 -53.71 87.05 -0.95
C VAL A 141 -55.19 86.62 -0.87
N SER A 142 -55.52 85.61 -0.07
CA SER A 142 -56.89 85.22 0.31
C SER A 142 -57.44 86.12 1.42
#